data_AF-A0A7Y0CY74-F1
#
_entry.id   AF-A0A7Y0CY74-F1
#
_cell.length_a   1.000
_cell.length_b   1.000
_cell.length_c   1.000
_cell.angle_alpha   90.00
_cell.angle_beta   90.00
_cell.angle_gamma   90.00
#
_symmetry.space_group_name_H-M   'P 1'
#
loop_
_entity.id
_entity.type
_entity.pdbx_description
1 polymer ?
#
loop_
_entity_poly.entity_id
_entity_poly.type
_entity_poly.pdbx_seq_one_letter_code
_entity_poly.pdbx_strand_id
1 'polypeptide(L)'
;MHANTAADPSFGCDPLSALFQEVASARAEMTVARRAPLGTSSVVDVARARLLVALEAFTAELDARNLPVPYGIRDDLRIQRRTLGKFSGSNS
;
A
#
# COMPACT_ATOMS: atom_id res chain seq x y z
N MET A 1 -42.41 -17.14 1.51
CA MET A 1 -41.39 -17.97 0.85
C MET A 1 -40.50 -17.03 0.06
N HIS A 2 -39.40 -16.54 0.64
CA HIS A 2 -38.46 -15.67 -0.08
C HIS A 2 -37.41 -16.55 -0.72
N ALA A 3 -37.44 -16.61 -2.06
CA ALA A 3 -36.49 -17.35 -2.85
C ALA A 3 -35.11 -16.69 -2.75
N ASN A 4 -34.12 -17.52 -2.46
CA ASN A 4 -32.71 -17.19 -2.33
C ASN A 4 -32.23 -16.25 -3.44
N THR A 5 -31.72 -15.11 -3.02
CA THR A 5 -30.78 -14.28 -3.76
C THR A 5 -29.76 -15.18 -4.44
N ALA A 6 -29.77 -15.12 -5.77
CA ALA A 6 -28.79 -15.75 -6.62
C ALA A 6 -27.40 -15.49 -6.03
N ALA A 7 -26.65 -16.58 -5.85
CA ALA A 7 -25.24 -16.55 -5.59
C ALA A 7 -24.58 -15.79 -6.74
N ASP A 8 -24.37 -14.50 -6.53
CA ASP A 8 -23.47 -13.70 -7.33
C ASP A 8 -22.10 -14.38 -7.18
N PRO A 9 -21.47 -14.86 -8.27
CA PRO A 9 -20.09 -15.28 -8.21
C PRO A 9 -19.28 -14.00 -8.07
N SER A 10 -19.23 -13.43 -6.85
CA SER A 10 -18.21 -12.47 -6.47
C SER A 10 -16.90 -13.17 -6.75
N PHE A 11 -16.31 -12.88 -7.91
CA PHE A 11 -14.99 -13.31 -8.31
C PHE A 11 -14.10 -13.03 -7.11
N GLY A 12 -13.69 -14.11 -6.44
CA GLY A 12 -13.29 -14.15 -5.04
C GLY A 12 -11.96 -13.46 -4.79
N CYS A 13 -11.95 -12.15 -4.99
CA CYS A 13 -10.88 -11.28 -4.62
C CYS A 13 -11.25 -10.76 -3.24
N ASP A 14 -10.77 -11.42 -2.19
CA ASP A 14 -10.86 -10.84 -0.85
C ASP A 14 -10.20 -9.45 -0.94
N PRO A 15 -10.92 -8.35 -0.67
CA PRO A 15 -10.37 -7.01 -0.76
C PRO A 15 -9.06 -6.87 0.01
N LEU A 16 -8.91 -7.61 1.11
CA LEU A 16 -7.69 -7.62 1.91
C LEU A 16 -6.53 -8.33 1.19
N SER A 17 -6.79 -9.42 0.47
CA SER A 17 -5.76 -10.13 -0.30
C SER A 17 -5.34 -9.34 -1.54
N ALA A 18 -6.27 -8.64 -2.19
CA ALA A 18 -5.99 -7.70 -3.28
C ALA A 18 -5.05 -6.58 -2.81
N LEU A 19 -5.37 -5.94 -1.69
CA LEU A 19 -4.56 -4.88 -1.10
C LEU A 19 -3.20 -5.38 -0.63
N PHE A 20 -3.12 -6.60 -0.10
CA PHE A 20 -1.84 -7.20 0.24
C PHE A 20 -0.95 -7.40 -0.99
N GLN A 21 -1.54 -7.84 -2.11
CA GLN A 21 -0.83 -8.01 -3.37
C GLN A 21 -0.39 -6.67 -3.99
N GLU A 22 -1.20 -5.63 -3.85
CA GLU A 22 -0.83 -4.25 -4.19
C GLU A 22 0.38 -3.78 -3.38
N VAL A 23 0.40 -3.99 -2.05
CA VAL A 23 1.55 -3.66 -1.19
C VAL A 23 2.81 -4.43 -1.62
N ALA A 24 2.68 -5.72 -1.94
CA ALA A 24 3.80 -6.54 -2.40
C ALA A 24 4.36 -6.03 -3.75
N SER A 25 3.47 -5.70 -4.69
CA SER A 25 3.83 -5.15 -5.99
C SER A 25 4.51 -3.80 -5.86
N ALA A 26 3.97 -2.89 -5.05
CA ALA A 26 4.55 -1.58 -4.80
C ALA A 26 5.94 -1.66 -4.12
N ARG A 27 6.17 -2.64 -3.22
CA ARG A 27 7.51 -2.89 -2.66
C ARG A 27 8.49 -3.37 -3.72
N ALA A 28 8.06 -4.22 -4.65
CA ALA A 28 8.89 -4.67 -5.76
C ALA A 28 9.25 -3.49 -6.67
N GLU A 29 8.26 -2.66 -7.06
CA GLU A 29 8.49 -1.43 -7.82
C GLU A 29 9.48 -0.49 -7.11
N MET A 30 9.32 -0.26 -5.81
CA MET A 30 10.23 0.59 -5.05
C MET A 30 11.65 0.02 -4.97
N THR A 31 11.79 -1.31 -4.92
CA THR A 31 13.10 -1.98 -4.95
C THR A 31 13.78 -1.82 -6.31
N VAL A 32 13.02 -1.94 -7.39
CA VAL A 32 13.50 -1.70 -8.76
C VAL A 32 13.88 -0.24 -8.95
N ALA A 33 13.03 0.70 -8.52
CA ALA A 33 13.27 2.13 -8.62
C ALA A 33 14.54 2.56 -7.87
N ARG A 34 14.82 1.99 -6.69
CA ARG A 34 16.07 2.25 -5.96
C ARG A 34 17.34 1.78 -6.67
N ARG A 35 17.22 0.77 -7.53
CA ARG A 35 18.34 0.24 -8.33
C ARG A 35 18.52 0.97 -9.65
N ALA A 36 17.59 1.86 -10.01
CA ALA A 36 17.67 2.62 -11.25
C ALA A 36 18.86 3.60 -11.22
N PRO A 37 19.41 3.97 -12.39
CA PRO A 37 20.54 4.88 -12.48
C PRO A 37 20.29 6.23 -11.80
N LEU A 38 21.38 6.86 -11.32
CA LEU A 38 21.39 8.20 -10.73
C LEU A 38 20.72 9.20 -11.68
N GLY A 39 19.67 9.89 -11.20
CA GLY A 39 18.86 10.82 -12.00
C GLY A 39 17.35 10.47 -12.05
N THR A 40 16.96 9.31 -11.53
CA THR A 40 15.56 8.83 -11.52
C THR A 40 14.81 9.12 -10.21
N SER A 41 15.12 10.23 -9.53
CA SER A 41 14.48 10.58 -8.25
C SER A 41 12.96 10.61 -8.35
N SER A 42 12.41 11.12 -9.46
CA SER A 42 10.96 11.13 -9.72
C SER A 42 10.35 9.73 -9.76
N VAL A 43 11.06 8.73 -10.30
CA VAL A 43 10.59 7.34 -10.36
C VAL A 43 10.54 6.74 -8.96
N VAL A 44 11.54 7.04 -8.12
CA VAL A 44 11.57 6.62 -6.71
C VAL A 44 10.44 7.29 -5.92
N ASP A 45 10.17 8.57 -6.16
CA ASP A 45 9.11 9.31 -5.49
C ASP A 45 7.71 8.82 -5.89
N VAL A 46 7.49 8.50 -7.17
CA VAL A 46 6.23 7.89 -7.66
C VAL A 46 6.02 6.49 -7.07
N ALA A 47 7.04 5.63 -7.10
CA ALA A 47 6.96 4.29 -6.50
C ALA A 47 6.71 4.37 -4.99
N ARG A 48 7.30 5.36 -4.31
CA ARG A 48 7.08 5.62 -2.88
C ARG A 48 5.64 6.05 -2.60
N ALA A 49 5.09 6.98 -3.37
CA ALA A 49 3.71 7.45 -3.20
C ALA A 49 2.72 6.31 -3.38
N ARG A 50 2.92 5.45 -4.39
CA ARG A 50 2.11 4.24 -4.61
C ARG A 50 2.18 3.29 -3.43
N LEU A 51 3.37 3.02 -2.90
CA LEU A 51 3.53 2.15 -1.72
C LEU A 51 2.81 2.71 -0.50
N LEU A 52 2.86 4.03 -0.27
CA LEU A 52 2.16 4.65 0.85
C LEU A 52 0.64 4.48 0.73
N VAL A 53 0.06 4.75 -0.45
CA VAL A 53 -1.37 4.58 -0.70
C VAL A 53 -1.81 3.14 -0.47
N ALA A 54 -1.05 2.17 -0.98
CA ALA A 54 -1.35 0.75 -0.79
C ALA A 54 -1.30 0.33 0.69
N LEU A 55 -0.30 0.80 1.44
CA LEU A 55 -0.18 0.53 2.88
C LEU A 55 -1.35 1.15 3.66
N GLU A 56 -1.73 2.39 3.35
CA GLU A 56 -2.83 3.07 4.03
C GLU A 56 -4.17 2.38 3.76
N ALA A 57 -4.45 2.01 2.51
CA ALA A 57 -5.63 1.25 2.13
C ALA A 57 -5.68 -0.12 2.84
N PHE A 58 -4.56 -0.85 2.88
CA PHE A 58 -4.48 -2.13 3.60
C PHE A 58 -4.75 -1.97 5.10
N THR A 59 -4.19 -0.92 5.72
CA THR A 59 -4.47 -0.65 7.14
C THR A 59 -5.90 -0.22 7.42
N ALA A 60 -6.53 0.52 6.51
CA ALA A 60 -7.93 0.92 6.64
C ALA A 60 -8.87 -0.30 6.59
N GLU A 61 -8.59 -1.27 5.71
CA GLU A 61 -9.34 -2.53 5.65
C GLU A 61 -9.12 -3.40 6.90
N LEU A 62 -7.90 -3.44 7.44
CA LEU A 62 -7.66 -4.14 8.72
C LEU A 62 -8.43 -3.48 9.87
N ASP A 63 -8.43 -2.15 9.93
CA ASP A 63 -9.15 -1.38 10.95
C ASP A 63 -10.67 -1.60 10.84
N ALA A 64 -11.23 -1.53 9.62
CA ALA A 64 -12.64 -1.83 9.35
C ALA A 64 -13.05 -3.24 9.78
N ARG A 65 -12.12 -4.20 9.70
CA ARG A 65 -12.31 -5.59 10.12
C ARG A 65 -11.95 -5.83 11.59
N ASN A 66 -11.56 -4.80 12.34
CA ASN A 66 -11.05 -4.88 13.72
C ASN A 66 -9.87 -5.86 13.87
N LEU A 67 -9.03 -5.97 12.83
CA LEU A 67 -7.86 -6.82 12.81
C LEU A 67 -6.61 -6.01 13.21
N PRO A 68 -5.68 -6.60 13.97
CA PRO A 68 -4.45 -5.92 14.34
C PRO A 68 -3.56 -5.71 13.11
N VAL A 69 -2.99 -4.52 12.98
CA VAL A 69 -2.00 -4.23 11.93
C VAL A 69 -0.67 -4.94 12.22
N PRO A 70 -0.17 -5.79 11.31
CA PRO A 70 1.10 -6.48 11.50
C PRO A 70 2.29 -5.51 11.67
N TYR A 71 3.26 -5.88 12.50
CA TYR A 71 4.40 -5.02 12.83
C TYR A 71 5.18 -4.55 11.59
N GLY A 72 5.40 -5.44 10.61
CA GLY A 72 6.12 -5.08 9.38
C GLY A 72 5.43 -4.00 8.55
N ILE A 73 4.09 -3.96 8.55
CA ILE A 73 3.30 -2.92 7.86
C ILE A 73 3.36 -1.61 8.64
N ARG A 74 3.27 -1.68 9.98
CA ARG A 74 3.43 -0.50 10.86
C ARG A 74 4.80 0.14 10.71
N ASP A 75 5.87 -0.66 10.66
CA ASP A 75 7.23 -0.14 10.52
C ASP A 75 7.46 0.48 9.14
N ASP A 76 6.95 -0.13 8.07
CA ASP A 76 6.99 0.46 6.73
C ASP A 76 6.28 1.82 6.69
N LEU A 77 5.06 1.92 7.22
CA LEU A 77 4.34 3.19 7.31
C LEU A 77 5.15 4.24 8.08
N ARG A 78 5.76 3.85 9.20
CA ARG A 78 6.62 4.74 9.99
C ARG A 78 7.83 5.23 9.18
N ILE A 79 8.49 4.34 8.43
CA ILE A 79 9.64 4.68 7.58
C ILE A 79 9.21 5.62 6.45
N GLN A 80 8.14 5.31 5.74
CA GLN A 80 7.67 6.12 4.60
C GLN A 80 7.22 7.51 5.04
N ARG A 81 6.45 7.61 6.14
CA ARG A 81 6.02 8.90 6.71
C ARG A 81 7.19 9.76 7.17
N ARG A 82 8.18 9.16 7.84
CA ARG A 82 9.39 9.88 8.27
C ARG A 82 10.22 10.35 7.08
N THR A 83 10.25 9.58 6.00
CA THR A 83 10.98 9.95 4.77
C THR A 83 10.27 11.11 4.07
N LEU A 84 8.93 11.05 3.91
CA LEU A 84 8.14 12.12 3.31
C LEU A 84 8.26 13.44 4.10
N GLY A 85 8.17 13.39 5.43
CA GLY A 85 8.30 14.57 6.29
C GLY A 85 9.69 15.22 6.23
N LYS A 86 10.73 14.49 5.82
CA LYS A 86 12.08 15.04 5.60
C LYS A 86 12.23 15.74 4.25
N PHE A 87 11.52 15.27 3.22
CA PHE A 87 11.55 15.88 1.88
C PHE A 87 10.60 17.08 1.75
N SER A 88 9.54 17.14 2.58
CA SER A 88 8.65 18.31 2.66
C SER A 88 9.28 19.54 3.34
N GLY A 89 10.52 19.44 3.83
CA GLY A 89 11.26 20.52 4.50
C GLY A 89 12.14 21.39 3.58
N SER A 90 12.08 21.21 2.26
CA SER A 90 12.88 22.00 1.31
C SER A 90 11.98 22.74 0.31
N ASN A 91 11.24 23.75 0.80
CA ASN A 91 10.79 24.87 -0.02
C ASN A 91 10.58 26.09 0.88
N SER A 92 11.67 26.82 1.14
CA SER A 92 11.65 28.21 1.63
C SER A 92 12.28 29.09 0.56
#